data_AF-A0A946SQ44-F1
#
_entry.id   AF-A0A946SQ44-F1
#
_cell.length_a   1.000
_cell.length_b   1.000
_cell.length_c   1.000
_cell.angle_alpha   90.00
_cell.angle_beta   90.00
_cell.angle_gamma   90.00
#
_symmetry.space_group_name_H-M   'P 1'
#
loop_
_entity.id
_entity.type
_entity.pdbx_description
1 polymer ?
#
loop_
_entity_poly.entity_id
_entity_poly.type
_entity_poly.pdbx_seq_one_letter_code
_entity_poly.pdbx_strand_id
1 'polypeptide(L)'
;MYLPDDFADHLTIENGAERFAEALEVRARIVAAGVPLLDAPDHAAIFCDPPQSVMGPLAGVGYDFGWDTRCYPSWVDERLYINVPGRLREDSEAFSRGWFRYVAAVFPTDRAALDNMDANPFVHHVTWGIAPPEGSGIATVADARSLVTHMARARADIRASLGEDPGTLIVAMPERLASSPEVRDGLPAWVGSGDPEECVVQVMQGGGFLIQFFVLTGGRIEIALRLGTTQTFNPANVDKISRDEISTTQSDR
;
A
#
# COMPACT_ATOMS: atom_id res chain seq x y z
N MET A 1 19.51 -4.48 -1.89
CA MET A 1 18.05 -4.61 -1.71
C MET A 1 17.43 -4.04 -2.95
N TYR A 2 16.65 -4.85 -3.66
CA TYR A 2 16.43 -4.70 -5.10
C TYR A 2 14.94 -4.61 -5.40
N LEU A 3 14.61 -3.80 -6.39
CA LEU A 3 13.43 -4.02 -7.21
C LEU A 3 13.75 -5.15 -8.19
N PRO A 4 12.74 -5.88 -8.70
CA PRO A 4 12.99 -7.06 -9.52
C PRO A 4 13.91 -6.73 -10.69
N ASP A 5 15.05 -7.42 -10.76
CA ASP A 5 16.11 -7.16 -11.75
C ASP A 5 15.75 -7.66 -13.15
N ASP A 6 14.74 -8.53 -13.25
CA ASP A 6 14.12 -9.00 -14.49
C ASP A 6 12.73 -8.41 -14.74
N PHE A 7 12.31 -7.35 -14.05
CA PHE A 7 10.96 -6.81 -14.24
C PHE A 7 10.62 -6.57 -15.72
N ALA A 8 11.55 -5.95 -16.45
CA ALA A 8 11.40 -5.63 -17.86
C ALA A 8 11.42 -6.86 -18.80
N ASP A 9 11.88 -8.03 -18.31
CA ASP A 9 11.83 -9.27 -19.07
C ASP A 9 10.41 -9.87 -19.10
N HIS A 10 9.59 -9.53 -18.10
CA HIS A 10 8.21 -10.01 -17.97
C HIS A 10 7.19 -8.93 -18.32
N LEU A 11 7.42 -7.68 -17.90
CA LEU A 11 6.47 -6.57 -18.03
C LEU A 11 7.14 -5.31 -18.60
N THR A 12 6.72 -4.93 -19.80
CA THR A 12 7.09 -3.65 -20.40
C THR A 12 6.09 -2.57 -19.98
N ILE A 13 6.46 -1.75 -18.99
CA ILE A 13 5.66 -0.61 -18.52
C ILE A 13 6.53 0.65 -18.63
N GLU A 14 6.04 1.64 -19.39
CA GLU A 14 6.82 2.84 -19.74
C GLU A 14 7.38 3.58 -18.52
N ASN A 15 6.54 3.84 -17.51
CA ASN A 15 6.95 4.54 -16.30
C ASN A 15 7.54 3.61 -15.22
N GLY A 16 7.71 2.31 -15.48
CA GLY A 16 8.12 1.33 -14.48
C GLY A 16 9.51 1.61 -13.91
N ALA A 17 10.49 1.88 -14.77
CA ALA A 17 11.87 2.16 -14.35
C ALA A 17 11.98 3.46 -13.52
N GLU A 18 11.26 4.50 -13.93
CA GLU A 18 11.20 5.77 -13.20
C GLU A 18 10.56 5.59 -11.82
N ARG A 19 9.40 4.91 -11.77
CA ARG A 19 8.70 4.66 -10.50
C ARG A 19 9.55 3.85 -9.53
N PHE A 20 10.33 2.92 -10.05
CA PHE A 20 11.25 2.10 -9.28
C PHE A 20 12.45 2.88 -8.77
N ALA A 21 13.01 3.78 -9.57
CA ALA A 21 14.04 4.70 -9.12
C ALA A 21 13.54 5.62 -7.99
N GLU A 22 12.34 6.20 -8.14
CA GLU A 22 11.70 7.02 -7.11
C GLU A 22 11.49 6.24 -5.80
N ALA A 23 10.97 5.01 -5.90
CA ALA A 23 10.76 4.16 -4.74
C ALA A 23 12.07 3.88 -3.98
N LEU A 24 13.17 3.63 -4.69
CA LEU A 24 14.49 3.40 -4.09
C LEU A 24 15.08 4.67 -3.45
N GLU A 25 14.86 5.84 -4.05
CA GLU A 25 15.27 7.12 -3.48
C GLU A 25 14.55 7.39 -2.15
N VAL A 26 13.22 7.26 -2.14
CA VAL A 26 12.41 7.41 -0.92
C VAL A 26 12.86 6.41 0.13
N ARG A 27 13.04 5.14 -0.25
CA ARG A 27 13.55 4.10 0.65
C ARG A 27 14.87 4.49 1.32
N ALA A 28 15.82 5.04 0.55
CA ALA A 28 17.11 5.45 1.09
C ALA A 28 16.97 6.53 2.18
N ARG A 29 16.09 7.51 1.98
CA ARG A 29 15.78 8.56 2.97
C ARG A 29 15.08 8.01 4.20
N ILE A 30 14.13 7.08 4.03
CA ILE A 30 13.42 6.43 5.14
C ILE A 30 14.38 5.60 6.01
N VAL A 31 15.23 4.79 5.38
CA VAL A 31 16.23 3.97 6.10
C VAL A 31 17.26 4.84 6.80
N ALA A 32 17.70 5.94 6.18
CA ALA A 32 18.62 6.90 6.81
C ALA A 32 18.01 7.57 8.05
N ALA A 33 16.68 7.69 8.11
CA ALA A 33 15.95 8.19 9.28
C ALA A 33 15.76 7.12 10.37
N GLY A 34 16.26 5.90 10.17
CA GLY A 34 16.20 4.82 11.16
C GLY A 34 14.88 4.03 11.15
N VAL A 35 14.01 4.24 10.16
CA VAL A 35 12.77 3.47 10.02
C VAL A 35 13.07 2.16 9.27
N PRO A 36 12.89 0.98 9.92
CA PRO A 36 13.20 -0.30 9.31
C PRO A 36 12.13 -0.69 8.28
N LEU A 37 12.55 -0.90 7.04
CA LEU A 37 11.71 -1.43 5.97
C LEU A 37 12.02 -2.91 5.74
N LEU A 38 11.02 -3.65 5.25
CA LEU A 38 11.18 -5.01 4.76
C LEU A 38 12.08 -5.04 3.52
N ASP A 39 12.63 -6.23 3.23
CA ASP A 39 13.61 -6.42 2.17
C ASP A 39 13.00 -6.26 0.76
N ALA A 40 11.79 -6.75 0.55
CA ALA A 40 11.04 -6.57 -0.69
C ALA A 40 9.93 -5.53 -0.48
N PRO A 41 9.50 -4.81 -1.53
CA PRO A 41 8.29 -4.00 -1.44
C PRO A 41 7.08 -4.86 -1.05
N ASP A 42 6.15 -4.31 -0.27
CA ASP A 42 4.93 -5.04 0.11
C ASP A 42 4.01 -5.17 -1.10
N HIS A 43 3.84 -4.09 -1.86
CA HIS A 43 2.80 -4.00 -2.87
C HIS A 43 3.18 -3.10 -4.06
N ALA A 44 2.58 -3.34 -5.23
CA ALA A 44 2.53 -2.39 -6.33
C ALA A 44 1.12 -2.33 -6.96
N ALA A 45 0.63 -1.14 -7.27
CA ALA A 45 -0.60 -0.95 -8.04
C ALA A 45 -0.26 -0.67 -9.50
N ILE A 46 -0.80 -1.48 -10.41
CA ILE A 46 -0.57 -1.39 -11.85
C ILE A 46 -1.92 -1.27 -12.55
N PHE A 47 -2.14 -0.12 -13.19
CA PHE A 47 -3.34 0.14 -13.96
C PHE A 47 -3.14 -0.36 -15.39
N CYS A 48 -4.16 -1.01 -15.94
CA CYS A 48 -4.07 -1.58 -17.27
C CYS A 48 -5.43 -1.84 -17.92
N ASP A 49 -5.44 -1.85 -19.25
CA ASP A 49 -6.50 -2.36 -20.10
C ASP A 49 -5.87 -2.81 -21.45
N PRO A 50 -6.08 -4.05 -21.92
CA PRO A 50 -6.91 -5.08 -21.32
C PRO A 50 -6.17 -5.83 -20.20
N PRO A 51 -6.89 -6.54 -19.30
CA PRO A 51 -6.31 -7.17 -18.11
C PRO A 51 -5.12 -8.11 -18.37
N GLN A 52 -5.14 -8.85 -19.48
CA GLN A 52 -4.09 -9.81 -19.82
C GLN A 52 -2.73 -9.18 -20.10
N SER A 53 -2.65 -7.86 -20.33
CA SER A 53 -1.38 -7.16 -20.55
C SER A 53 -0.49 -7.16 -19.31
N VAL A 54 -1.11 -7.24 -18.12
CA VAL A 54 -0.40 -7.26 -16.83
C VAL A 54 -0.60 -8.58 -16.09
N MET A 55 -1.84 -9.08 -16.00
CA MET A 55 -2.11 -10.31 -15.25
C MET A 55 -1.46 -11.55 -15.86
N GLY A 56 -1.38 -11.64 -17.19
CA GLY A 56 -0.79 -12.77 -17.89
C GLY A 56 0.70 -12.95 -17.55
N PRO A 57 1.53 -11.92 -17.77
CA PRO A 57 2.94 -11.98 -17.39
C PRO A 57 3.17 -12.20 -15.89
N LEU A 58 2.41 -11.54 -15.01
CA LEU A 58 2.53 -11.73 -13.57
C LEU A 58 2.14 -13.15 -13.13
N ALA A 59 1.15 -13.77 -13.76
CA ALA A 59 0.86 -15.19 -13.52
C ALA A 59 2.05 -16.07 -13.94
N GLY A 60 2.77 -15.71 -15.01
CA GLY A 60 4.02 -16.37 -15.42
C GLY A 60 5.17 -16.24 -14.41
N VAL A 61 5.23 -15.11 -13.68
CA VAL A 61 6.15 -14.90 -12.54
C VAL A 61 5.72 -15.72 -11.31
N GLY A 62 4.44 -16.08 -11.20
CA GLY A 62 3.90 -16.91 -10.13
C GLY A 62 2.92 -16.21 -9.19
N TYR A 63 2.37 -15.04 -9.58
CA TYR A 63 1.32 -14.38 -8.81
C TYR A 63 0.00 -15.17 -8.89
N ASP A 64 -0.60 -15.39 -7.72
CA ASP A 64 -1.94 -15.94 -7.57
C ASP A 64 -2.96 -14.79 -7.49
N PHE A 65 -3.72 -14.57 -8.57
CA PHE A 65 -4.75 -13.53 -8.64
C PHE A 65 -6.06 -13.98 -8.02
N GLY A 66 -6.72 -13.09 -7.29
CA GLY A 66 -7.93 -13.39 -6.54
C GLY A 66 -7.67 -14.20 -5.27
N TRP A 67 -6.42 -14.22 -4.78
CA TRP A 67 -6.02 -15.04 -3.62
C TRP A 67 -6.81 -14.73 -2.34
N ASP A 68 -7.26 -13.48 -2.16
CA ASP A 68 -8.10 -13.06 -1.03
C ASP A 68 -9.61 -13.13 -1.35
N THR A 69 -9.96 -13.66 -2.52
CA THR A 69 -11.32 -13.87 -3.04
C THR A 69 -12.16 -12.60 -3.19
N ARG A 70 -11.52 -11.43 -3.37
CA ARG A 70 -12.18 -10.14 -3.51
C ARG A 70 -11.73 -9.37 -4.74
N CYS A 71 -12.59 -8.44 -5.17
CA CYS A 71 -12.25 -7.33 -6.06
C CYS A 71 -12.64 -6.03 -5.35
N TYR A 72 -11.84 -4.98 -5.51
CA TYR A 72 -12.00 -3.76 -4.73
C TYR A 72 -12.33 -2.58 -5.64
N PRO A 73 -13.52 -1.96 -5.51
CA PRO A 73 -13.80 -0.70 -6.19
C PRO A 73 -12.89 0.41 -5.66
N SER A 74 -12.42 1.25 -6.57
CA SER A 74 -11.48 2.34 -6.28
C SER A 74 -11.83 3.60 -7.03
N TRP A 75 -12.09 4.68 -6.30
CA TRP A 75 -12.46 5.96 -6.86
C TRP A 75 -11.26 6.90 -6.94
N VAL A 76 -10.56 6.91 -8.07
CA VAL A 76 -9.37 7.76 -8.29
C VAL A 76 -9.71 8.86 -9.28
N ASP A 77 -9.40 10.12 -8.96
CA ASP A 77 -9.73 11.28 -9.81
C ASP A 77 -11.20 11.32 -10.28
N GLU A 78 -12.14 11.02 -9.37
CA GLU A 78 -13.58 10.94 -9.67
C GLU A 78 -13.96 9.84 -10.69
N ARG A 79 -13.04 8.92 -10.98
CA ARG A 79 -13.25 7.76 -11.86
C ARG A 79 -13.26 6.47 -11.06
N LEU A 80 -14.10 5.53 -11.47
CA LEU A 80 -14.18 4.22 -10.85
C LEU A 80 -13.27 3.22 -11.57
N TYR A 81 -12.50 2.49 -10.76
CA TYR A 81 -11.66 1.36 -11.17
C TYR A 81 -11.96 0.15 -10.30
N ILE A 82 -11.53 -1.03 -10.75
CA ILE A 82 -11.59 -2.28 -9.99
C ILE A 82 -10.17 -2.82 -9.80
N ASN A 83 -9.78 -3.06 -8.55
CA ASN A 83 -8.53 -3.75 -8.22
C ASN A 83 -8.78 -5.25 -8.09
N VAL A 84 -7.97 -6.05 -8.76
CA VAL A 84 -7.85 -7.48 -8.53
C VAL A 84 -6.50 -7.75 -7.88
N PRO A 85 -6.47 -8.27 -6.64
CA PRO A 85 -5.25 -8.53 -5.92
C PRO A 85 -4.57 -9.79 -6.46
N GLY A 86 -3.25 -9.72 -6.63
CA GLY A 86 -2.37 -10.86 -6.78
C GLY A 86 -1.45 -11.00 -5.56
N ARG A 87 -1.09 -12.24 -5.22
CA ARG A 87 -0.08 -12.52 -4.20
C ARG A 87 1.01 -13.40 -4.75
N LEU A 88 2.25 -13.03 -4.44
CA LEU A 88 3.40 -13.89 -4.61
C LEU A 88 3.68 -14.63 -3.30
N ARG A 89 4.02 -15.92 -3.41
CA ARG A 89 4.42 -16.71 -2.24
C ARG A 89 5.83 -16.32 -1.80
N GLU A 90 6.03 -16.19 -0.50
CA GLU A 90 7.31 -15.78 0.08
C GLU A 90 8.41 -16.85 -0.07
N ASP A 91 8.04 -18.10 -0.34
CA ASP A 91 8.96 -19.19 -0.64
C ASP A 91 9.29 -19.33 -2.14
N SER A 92 8.81 -18.41 -2.98
CA SER A 92 9.09 -18.42 -4.42
C SER A 92 10.44 -17.79 -4.76
N GLU A 93 11.04 -18.25 -5.87
CA GLU A 93 12.27 -17.67 -6.41
C GLU A 93 12.08 -16.19 -6.76
N ALA A 94 10.95 -15.83 -7.38
CA ALA A 94 10.64 -14.44 -7.73
C ALA A 94 10.65 -13.53 -6.49
N PHE A 95 10.09 -13.96 -5.36
CA PHE A 95 10.11 -13.17 -4.12
C PHE A 95 11.55 -12.94 -3.63
N SER A 96 12.40 -13.98 -3.67
CA SER A 96 13.83 -13.85 -3.30
C SER A 96 14.62 -12.90 -4.21
N ARG A 97 14.12 -12.63 -5.42
CA ARG A 97 14.68 -11.70 -6.40
C ARG A 97 14.12 -10.27 -6.28
N GLY A 98 13.30 -10.00 -5.26
CA GLY A 98 12.81 -8.66 -4.94
C GLY A 98 11.47 -8.30 -5.57
N TRP A 99 10.77 -9.26 -6.21
CA TRP A 99 9.38 -9.05 -6.62
C TRP A 99 8.50 -8.74 -5.40
N PHE A 100 7.57 -7.81 -5.57
CA PHE A 100 6.65 -7.37 -4.51
C PHE A 100 5.77 -8.52 -4.00
N ARG A 101 5.43 -8.51 -2.71
CA ARG A 101 4.60 -9.59 -2.13
C ARG A 101 3.18 -9.59 -2.72
N TYR A 102 2.64 -8.41 -2.97
CA TYR A 102 1.28 -8.20 -3.45
C TYR A 102 1.26 -7.30 -4.69
N VAL A 103 0.24 -7.44 -5.51
CA VAL A 103 0.00 -6.55 -6.65
C VAL A 103 -1.48 -6.25 -6.77
N ALA A 104 -1.85 -5.00 -7.05
CA ALA A 104 -3.17 -4.67 -7.57
C ALA A 104 -3.08 -4.54 -9.08
N ALA A 105 -3.74 -5.44 -9.82
CA ALA A 105 -4.07 -5.16 -11.21
C ALA A 105 -5.36 -4.33 -11.24
N VAL A 106 -5.27 -3.10 -11.74
CA VAL A 106 -6.33 -2.10 -11.64
C VAL A 106 -6.94 -1.83 -13.01
N PHE A 107 -8.25 -2.01 -13.14
CA PHE A 107 -8.96 -1.94 -14.42
C PHE A 107 -9.95 -0.77 -14.42
N PRO A 108 -9.99 0.05 -15.49
CA PRO A 108 -11.02 1.06 -15.64
C PRO A 108 -12.41 0.42 -15.81
N THR A 109 -13.44 0.97 -15.16
CA THR A 109 -14.81 0.43 -15.34
C THR A 109 -15.53 0.95 -16.58
N ASP A 110 -15.07 2.06 -17.13
CA ASP A 110 -15.64 2.69 -18.32
C ASP A 110 -14.57 3.41 -19.15
N ARG A 111 -15.00 3.98 -20.29
CA ARG A 111 -14.11 4.69 -21.20
C ARG A 111 -13.51 5.95 -20.58
N ALA A 112 -14.24 6.64 -19.71
CA ALA A 112 -13.76 7.87 -19.09
C ALA A 112 -12.66 7.58 -18.07
N ALA A 113 -12.75 6.48 -17.33
CA ALA A 113 -11.68 6.00 -16.48
C ALA A 113 -10.44 5.59 -17.31
N LEU A 114 -10.63 4.88 -18.42
CA LEU A 114 -9.54 4.51 -19.32
C LEU A 114 -8.81 5.73 -19.90
N ASP A 115 -9.56 6.72 -20.39
CA ASP A 115 -8.99 7.94 -20.99
C ASP A 115 -8.31 8.86 -19.96
N ASN A 116 -8.53 8.65 -18.65
CA ASN A 116 -7.92 9.43 -17.56
C ASN A 116 -6.57 8.86 -17.10
N MET A 117 -6.19 7.68 -17.57
CA MET A 117 -4.91 7.05 -17.25
C MET A 117 -3.78 7.69 -18.06
N ASP A 118 -2.67 8.09 -17.40
CA ASP A 118 -1.52 8.71 -18.07
C ASP A 118 -0.87 7.82 -19.14
N ALA A 119 -0.85 6.51 -18.86
CA ALA A 119 -0.37 5.50 -19.77
C ALA A 119 -1.15 4.20 -19.55
N ASN A 120 -0.93 3.22 -20.42
CA ASN A 120 -1.61 1.93 -20.31
C ASN A 120 -0.73 0.80 -20.88
N PRO A 121 -0.19 -0.11 -20.04
CA PRO A 121 -0.26 -0.09 -18.57
C PRO A 121 0.63 0.99 -17.94
N PHE A 122 0.41 1.29 -16.66
CA PHE A 122 1.32 2.12 -15.85
C PHE A 122 1.39 1.67 -14.39
N VAL A 123 2.56 1.84 -13.76
CA VAL A 123 2.73 1.63 -12.31
C VAL A 123 2.26 2.90 -11.61
N HIS A 124 1.17 2.80 -10.86
CA HIS A 124 0.55 3.93 -10.17
C HIS A 124 1.24 4.22 -8.84
N HIS A 125 1.55 3.19 -8.05
CA HIS A 125 2.38 3.35 -6.85
C HIS A 125 3.09 2.07 -6.44
N VAL A 126 4.13 2.24 -5.63
CA VAL A 126 4.85 1.17 -4.94
C VAL A 126 4.72 1.37 -3.43
N THR A 127 4.46 0.29 -2.71
CA THR A 127 4.30 0.28 -1.26
C THR A 127 5.51 -0.37 -0.60
N TRP A 128 6.17 0.33 0.31
CA TRP A 128 7.20 -0.25 1.18
C TRP A 128 6.57 -0.83 2.44
N GLY A 129 6.97 -2.06 2.77
CA GLY A 129 6.55 -2.72 4.00
C GLY A 129 7.38 -2.30 5.21
N ILE A 130 6.72 -2.07 6.35
CA ILE A 130 7.35 -1.95 7.66
C ILE A 130 7.11 -3.24 8.45
N ALA A 131 8.18 -3.79 9.03
CA ALA A 131 8.06 -4.94 9.92
C ALA A 131 7.36 -4.54 11.23
N PRO A 132 6.44 -5.36 11.76
CA PRO A 132 5.89 -5.10 13.07
C PRO A 132 6.97 -5.22 14.17
N PRO A 133 6.79 -4.55 15.32
CA PRO A 133 7.65 -4.77 16.49
C PRO A 133 7.76 -6.25 16.85
N GLU A 134 8.93 -6.67 17.35
CA GLU A 134 9.14 -8.05 17.77
C GLU A 134 8.12 -8.48 18.84
N GLY A 135 7.57 -9.69 18.69
CA GLY A 135 6.55 -10.21 19.62
C GLY A 135 5.17 -9.56 19.49
N SER A 136 4.90 -8.79 18.43
CA SER A 136 3.58 -8.20 18.20
C SER A 136 2.50 -9.27 18.10
N GLY A 137 1.44 -9.13 18.91
CA GLY A 137 0.20 -9.89 18.75
C GLY A 137 -0.78 -9.20 17.81
N ILE A 138 -1.97 -9.79 17.68
CA ILE A 138 -3.08 -9.23 16.89
C ILE A 138 -4.41 -9.25 17.64
N ALA A 139 -4.40 -9.60 18.93
CA ALA A 139 -5.59 -10.01 19.65
C ALA A 139 -6.17 -8.87 20.50
N THR A 140 -5.31 -8.08 21.12
CA THR A 140 -5.61 -7.23 22.28
C THR A 140 -5.51 -5.74 21.96
N VAL A 141 -6.05 -4.91 22.87
CA VAL A 141 -5.86 -3.44 22.83
C VAL A 141 -4.38 -3.07 22.97
N ALA A 142 -3.59 -3.84 23.73
CA ALA A 142 -2.16 -3.62 23.86
C ALA A 142 -1.43 -3.85 22.52
N ASP A 143 -1.83 -4.88 21.76
CA ASP A 143 -1.31 -5.13 20.42
C ASP A 143 -1.63 -3.97 19.48
N ALA A 144 -2.90 -3.52 19.45
CA ALA A 144 -3.32 -2.38 18.64
C ALA A 144 -2.52 -1.11 18.98
N ARG A 145 -2.38 -0.81 20.27
CA ARG A 145 -1.57 0.33 20.75
C ARG A 145 -0.13 0.24 20.26
N SER A 146 0.50 -0.94 20.41
CA SER A 146 1.89 -1.14 20.00
C SER A 146 2.08 -0.86 18.50
N LEU A 147 1.23 -1.45 17.66
CA LEU A 147 1.28 -1.33 16.21
C LEU A 147 0.99 0.11 15.74
N VAL A 148 -0.05 0.74 16.28
CA VAL A 148 -0.43 2.11 15.92
C VAL A 148 0.64 3.11 16.34
N THR A 149 1.14 3.02 17.57
CA THR A 149 2.21 3.93 18.03
C THR A 149 3.50 3.71 17.23
N HIS A 150 3.82 2.48 16.86
CA HIS A 150 4.96 2.20 15.99
C HIS A 150 4.82 2.89 14.63
N MET A 151 3.67 2.74 13.97
CA MET A 151 3.41 3.36 12.67
C MET A 151 3.30 4.89 12.72
N ALA A 152 2.74 5.44 13.80
CA ALA A 152 2.69 6.89 13.99
C ALA A 152 4.09 7.50 14.15
N ARG A 153 5.00 6.81 14.86
CA ARG A 153 6.41 7.22 14.96
C ARG A 153 7.11 7.14 13.60
N ALA A 154 6.96 6.02 12.90
CA ALA A 154 7.51 5.88 11.55
C ALA A 154 7.00 6.99 10.61
N ARG A 155 5.70 7.31 10.64
CA ARG A 155 5.11 8.42 9.87
C ARG A 155 5.77 9.77 10.19
N ALA A 156 6.00 10.07 11.47
CA ALA A 156 6.66 11.30 11.90
C ALA A 156 8.14 11.36 11.46
N ASP A 157 8.88 10.26 11.61
CA ASP A 157 10.29 10.18 11.21
C ASP A 157 10.44 10.29 9.68
N ILE A 158 9.51 9.69 8.92
CA ILE A 158 9.45 9.79 7.47
C ILE A 158 9.12 11.21 7.03
N ARG A 159 8.13 11.87 7.66
CA ARG A 159 7.84 13.29 7.42
C ARG A 159 9.08 14.16 7.60
N ALA A 160 9.79 13.98 8.71
CA ALA A 160 11.01 14.74 9.00
C ALA A 160 12.12 14.47 7.97
N SER A 161 12.22 13.24 7.46
CA SER A 161 13.22 12.84 6.47
C SER A 161 12.90 13.35 5.07
N LEU A 162 11.64 13.28 4.65
CA LEU A 162 11.19 13.64 3.31
C LEU A 162 10.96 15.15 3.15
N GLY A 163 10.53 15.83 4.22
CA GLY A 163 10.14 17.24 4.17
C GLY A 163 8.76 17.46 3.54
N GLU A 164 7.99 16.39 3.36
CA GLU A 164 6.61 16.40 2.88
C GLU A 164 5.67 15.88 3.96
N ASP A 165 4.45 16.40 3.98
CA ASP A 165 3.42 15.95 4.90
C ASP A 165 2.83 14.62 4.39
N PRO A 166 3.00 13.50 5.13
CA PRO A 166 2.42 12.24 4.73
C PRO A 166 0.89 12.31 4.78
N GLY A 167 0.25 11.49 3.96
CA GLY A 167 -1.20 11.32 3.93
C GLY A 167 -1.77 10.78 5.25
N THR A 168 -3.08 10.55 5.25
CA THR A 168 -3.82 10.04 6.40
C THR A 168 -3.24 8.69 6.84
N LEU A 169 -2.97 8.55 8.14
CA LEU A 169 -2.72 7.27 8.76
C LEU A 169 -4.02 6.45 8.82
N ILE A 170 -4.14 5.45 7.96
CA ILE A 170 -5.27 4.53 8.00
C ILE A 170 -4.92 3.32 8.85
N VAL A 171 -5.78 3.02 9.83
CA VAL A 171 -5.61 1.91 10.78
C VAL A 171 -6.77 0.93 10.59
N ALA A 172 -6.56 -0.08 9.74
CA ALA A 172 -7.47 -1.19 9.61
C ALA A 172 -7.12 -2.28 10.63
N MET A 173 -8.10 -2.67 11.45
CA MET A 173 -7.92 -3.66 12.52
C MET A 173 -9.18 -4.53 12.70
N PRO A 174 -9.13 -5.64 13.46
CA PRO A 174 -10.30 -6.50 13.64
C PRO A 174 -11.45 -5.73 14.31
N GLU A 175 -12.69 -6.04 13.92
CA GLU A 175 -13.91 -5.33 14.37
C GLU A 175 -13.98 -5.14 15.89
N ARG A 176 -13.69 -6.19 16.66
CA ARG A 176 -13.69 -6.13 18.14
C ARG A 176 -12.78 -5.04 18.72
N LEU A 177 -11.68 -4.71 18.03
CA LEU A 177 -10.74 -3.66 18.42
C LEU A 177 -11.20 -2.31 17.87
N ALA A 178 -11.62 -2.25 16.60
CA ALA A 178 -12.13 -1.03 15.99
C ALA A 178 -13.37 -0.46 16.74
N SER A 179 -14.20 -1.34 17.31
CA SER A 179 -15.37 -0.96 18.11
C SER A 179 -15.11 -0.82 19.61
N SER A 180 -13.87 -1.03 20.08
CA SER A 180 -13.54 -0.93 21.51
C SER A 180 -13.47 0.54 21.95
N PRO A 181 -14.17 0.92 23.04
CA PRO A 181 -14.03 2.26 23.63
C PRO A 181 -12.58 2.58 24.01
N GLU A 182 -11.83 1.60 24.53
CA GLU A 182 -10.43 1.77 24.92
C GLU A 182 -9.53 2.10 23.73
N VAL A 183 -9.80 1.53 22.56
CA VAL A 183 -9.13 1.90 21.31
C VAL A 183 -9.53 3.30 20.89
N ARG A 184 -10.83 3.57 20.78
CA ARG A 184 -11.36 4.88 20.35
C ARG A 184 -10.83 6.03 21.21
N ASP A 185 -10.87 5.85 22.53
CA ASP A 185 -10.51 6.89 23.49
C ASP A 185 -8.98 7.00 23.64
N GLY A 186 -8.24 5.91 23.38
CA GLY A 186 -6.77 5.87 23.45
C GLY A 186 -6.05 6.36 22.20
N LEU A 187 -6.66 6.23 21.02
CA LEU A 187 -6.05 6.51 19.72
C LEU A 187 -5.40 7.89 19.60
N PRO A 188 -6.02 9.00 20.03
CA PRO A 188 -5.38 10.31 19.97
C PRO A 188 -4.02 10.34 20.67
N ALA A 189 -3.90 9.66 21.82
CA ALA A 189 -2.64 9.56 22.54
C ALA A 189 -1.63 8.59 21.88
N TRP A 190 -2.09 7.61 21.12
CA TRP A 190 -1.23 6.63 20.43
C TRP A 190 -0.61 7.20 19.16
N VAL A 191 -1.39 8.00 18.43
CA VAL A 191 -0.98 8.72 17.22
C VAL A 191 -0.09 9.92 17.60
N GLY A 192 -0.31 10.53 18.77
CA GLY A 192 0.50 11.62 19.29
C GLY A 192 -0.11 12.99 18.97
N SER A 193 0.71 14.03 18.91
CA SER A 193 0.27 15.43 18.66
C SER A 193 -0.17 15.71 17.22
N GLY A 194 -0.47 14.68 16.44
CA GLY A 194 -1.04 14.84 15.10
C GLY A 194 -2.48 15.35 15.19
N ASP A 195 -2.94 16.01 14.14
CA ASP A 195 -4.35 16.31 14.00
C ASP A 195 -5.14 14.99 13.97
N PRO A 196 -6.17 14.79 14.81
CA PRO A 196 -7.02 13.60 14.76
C PRO A 196 -7.60 13.31 13.37
N GLU A 197 -7.75 14.32 12.48
CA GLU A 197 -8.17 14.12 11.09
C GLU A 197 -7.13 13.38 10.23
N GLU A 198 -5.87 13.33 10.66
CA GLU A 198 -4.78 12.57 10.05
C GLU A 198 -4.80 11.08 10.42
N CYS A 199 -5.79 10.60 11.18
CA CYS A 199 -5.94 9.17 11.51
C CYS A 199 -7.38 8.68 11.31
N VAL A 200 -7.54 7.57 10.58
CA VAL A 200 -8.85 6.93 10.38
C VAL A 200 -8.80 5.47 10.78
N VAL A 201 -9.77 5.04 11.58
CA VAL A 201 -9.93 3.65 12.00
C VAL A 201 -10.94 2.95 11.12
N GLN A 202 -10.61 1.74 10.69
CA GLN A 202 -11.49 0.93 9.88
C GLN A 202 -11.51 -0.53 10.33
N VAL A 203 -12.60 -1.21 9.99
CA VAL A 203 -12.73 -2.65 10.23
C VAL A 203 -12.02 -3.42 9.11
N MET A 204 -11.11 -4.29 9.49
CA MET A 204 -10.44 -5.25 8.62
C MET A 204 -11.17 -6.60 8.67
N GLN A 205 -11.74 -7.03 7.54
CA GLN A 205 -12.56 -8.24 7.47
C GLN A 205 -11.73 -9.53 7.42
N GLY A 206 -10.51 -9.50 6.89
CA GLY A 206 -9.62 -10.67 6.82
C GLY A 206 -8.82 -10.90 8.09
N GLY A 207 -9.27 -10.35 9.22
CA GLY A 207 -8.54 -10.36 10.48
C GLY A 207 -7.26 -9.53 10.42
N GLY A 208 -6.48 -9.59 11.51
CA GLY A 208 -5.19 -8.91 11.61
C GLY A 208 -5.27 -7.39 11.44
N PHE A 209 -4.15 -6.82 11.04
CA PHE A 209 -3.94 -5.38 10.87
C PHE A 209 -3.40 -5.06 9.48
N LEU A 210 -3.85 -3.92 8.95
CA LEU A 210 -3.24 -3.19 7.85
C LEU A 210 -3.21 -1.72 8.24
N ILE A 211 -2.01 -1.20 8.50
CA ILE A 211 -1.80 0.20 8.88
C ILE A 211 -0.97 0.85 7.78
N GLN A 212 -1.43 1.95 7.19
CA GLN A 212 -0.78 2.51 6.00
C GLN A 212 -0.97 4.02 5.86
N PHE A 213 -0.11 4.66 5.06
CA PHE A 213 -0.21 6.06 4.64
C PHE A 213 0.65 6.31 3.39
N PHE A 214 0.28 7.31 2.58
CA PHE A 214 1.09 7.78 1.46
C PHE A 214 2.13 8.81 1.91
N VAL A 215 3.28 8.86 1.23
CA VAL A 215 4.41 9.73 1.66
C VAL A 215 4.83 10.77 0.64
N LEU A 216 4.35 10.67 -0.60
CA LEU A 216 4.57 11.66 -1.65
C LEU A 216 3.24 12.17 -2.17
N THR A 217 3.22 13.46 -2.50
CA THR A 217 2.09 14.10 -3.19
C THR A 217 1.74 13.33 -4.47
N GLY A 218 0.45 13.15 -4.75
CA GLY A 218 -0.02 12.35 -5.89
C GLY A 218 -0.01 10.84 -5.64
N GLY A 219 0.33 10.38 -4.43
CA GLY A 219 0.11 9.01 -4.00
C GLY A 219 1.10 8.02 -4.59
N ARG A 220 2.33 8.47 -4.90
CA ARG A 220 3.29 7.71 -5.70
C ARG A 220 3.97 6.58 -4.94
N ILE A 221 4.17 6.80 -3.64
CA ILE A 221 4.79 5.86 -2.71
C ILE A 221 3.92 5.76 -1.46
N GLU A 222 3.64 4.52 -1.07
CA GLU A 222 2.89 4.16 0.13
C GLU A 222 3.80 3.45 1.14
N ILE A 223 3.48 3.56 2.42
CA ILE A 223 4.07 2.79 3.50
C ILE A 223 2.99 1.96 4.15
N ALA A 224 3.24 0.66 4.37
CA ALA A 224 2.28 -0.24 4.98
C ALA A 224 2.92 -1.19 6.01
N LEU A 225 2.22 -1.42 7.11
CA LEU A 225 2.46 -2.52 8.03
C LEU A 225 1.29 -3.49 7.93
N ARG A 226 1.60 -4.75 7.66
CA ARG A 226 0.63 -5.84 7.58
C ARG A 226 0.96 -6.92 8.59
N LEU A 227 -0.02 -7.34 9.37
CA LEU A 227 0.17 -8.40 10.36
C LEU A 227 -1.09 -9.26 10.53
N GLY A 228 -0.98 -10.56 10.24
CA GLY A 228 -2.01 -11.55 10.54
C GLY A 228 -3.32 -11.40 9.77
N THR A 229 -3.29 -10.73 8.60
CA THR A 229 -4.47 -10.53 7.76
C THR A 229 -4.41 -11.36 6.48
N THR A 230 -5.58 -11.74 5.98
CA THR A 230 -5.74 -12.44 4.69
C THR A 230 -6.32 -11.54 3.60
N GLN A 231 -6.44 -10.23 3.81
CA GLN A 231 -6.81 -9.30 2.72
C GLN A 231 -5.60 -8.51 2.27
N THR A 232 -5.56 -8.20 0.98
CA THR A 232 -4.54 -7.33 0.39
C THR A 232 -4.84 -5.86 0.70
N PHE A 233 -6.10 -5.47 0.53
CA PHE A 233 -6.58 -4.11 0.75
C PHE A 233 -7.76 -4.09 1.72
N ASN A 234 -7.97 -2.95 2.37
CA ASN A 234 -9.23 -2.65 3.03
C ASN A 234 -10.09 -1.80 2.09
N PRO A 235 -11.30 -2.25 1.67
CA PRO A 235 -12.14 -1.51 0.73
C PRO A 235 -12.50 -0.10 1.19
N ALA A 236 -12.65 0.12 2.50
CA ALA A 236 -12.96 1.44 3.03
C ALA A 236 -11.72 2.37 3.03
N ASN A 237 -10.50 1.84 2.99
CA ASN A 237 -9.28 2.64 2.80
C ASN A 237 -9.29 3.21 1.39
N VAL A 238 -9.68 2.37 0.42
CA VAL A 238 -9.63 2.70 -0.99
C VAL A 238 -10.52 3.91 -1.31
N ASP A 239 -11.74 4.03 -0.78
CA ASP A 239 -12.60 5.21 -1.07
C ASP A 239 -12.03 6.54 -0.53
N LYS A 240 -11.47 6.54 0.68
CA LYS A 240 -10.90 7.78 1.26
C LYS A 240 -9.58 8.16 0.57
N ILE A 241 -8.62 7.23 0.58
CA ILE A 241 -7.28 7.46 0.03
C ILE A 241 -7.37 7.85 -1.45
N SER A 242 -8.24 7.18 -2.21
CA SER A 242 -8.31 7.40 -3.65
C SER A 242 -8.90 8.74 -4.04
N ARG A 243 -9.69 9.36 -3.16
CA ARG A 243 -10.30 10.67 -3.39
C ARG A 243 -9.34 11.81 -3.07
N ASP A 244 -8.55 11.64 -2.01
CA ASP A 244 -7.86 12.77 -1.38
C ASP A 244 -6.33 12.74 -1.60
N GLU A 245 -5.74 11.57 -1.88
CA GLU A 245 -4.29 11.38 -1.76
C GLU A 245 -3.60 10.81 -3.01
N ILE A 246 -4.35 10.22 -3.95
CA ILE A 246 -3.76 9.57 -5.14
C ILE A 246 -4.40 10.08 -6.44
N SER A 247 -3.68 9.95 -7.55
CA SER A 247 -4.14 10.41 -8.87
C SER A 247 -3.63 9.49 -9.96
N THR A 248 -4.41 9.22 -11.00
CA THR A 248 -3.91 8.55 -12.21
C THR A 248 -3.11 9.50 -13.10
N THR A 249 -3.12 10.80 -12.80
CA THR A 249 -2.24 11.81 -13.41
C THR A 249 -1.02 12.08 -12.53
N GLN A 250 0.11 11.55 -12.97
CA GLN A 250 1.39 11.45 -12.27
C GLN A 250 2.47 12.33 -12.90
N SER A 251 2.26 12.84 -14.13
CA SER A 251 3.17 13.79 -14.78
C SER A 251 3.14 15.17 -14.12
N ASP A 252 4.25 15.53 -13.47
CA ASP A 252 4.61 16.83 -12.88
C ASP A 252 3.58 17.48 -11.93
N ARG A 253 3.35 16.83 -10.78
CA ARG A 253 2.97 17.53 -9.54
C ARG A 253 4.18 17.65 -8.60
#